data_AF-A0A2M8W0R5-F1
#
_entry.id   AF-A0A2M8W0R5-F1
#
_cell.length_a   1.000
_cell.length_b   1.000
_cell.length_c   1.000
_cell.angle_alpha   90.00
_cell.angle_beta   90.00
_cell.angle_gamma   90.00
#
_symmetry.space_group_name_H-M   'P 1'
#
loop_
_entity.id
_entity.type
_entity.pdbx_description
1 polymer ?
#
loop_
_entity_poly.entity_id
_entity_poly.type
_entity_poly.pdbx_seq_one_letter_code
_entity_poly.pdbx_strand_id
1 'polypeptide(L)'
;MFRLLLHFVIVLLLTMLTQIGGLAWLVGLLFQRGLLAFVLTYTAMTVAAIPIAPSFGRVALSCAADGPLQIQSWMYCGLNRNYVTPELADVLEQTASTMDQRYPGTTTLILDANFPFFDNFPLLPHLSHDDGEKVDLAFYYEDETGYLAGATRSPIGYFAFEQGPSDCPQEWPSLRWNFDALQPLWPDYALDPERNRAVLQLLANEQRIGRIFVEPHLVQSLNVAHPKIRFQGCRAARHDDHIHIQLR
;
A
#
# COMPACT_ATOMS: atom_id res chain seq x y z
N MET A 1 -4.87 16.70 -34.17
CA MET A 1 -4.72 17.32 -32.83
C MET A 1 -5.37 16.46 -31.75
N PHE A 2 -6.66 16.14 -31.81
CA PHE A 2 -7.34 15.35 -30.77
C PHE A 2 -6.73 13.97 -30.50
N ARG A 3 -6.34 13.20 -31.53
CA ARG A 3 -5.69 11.88 -31.35
C ARG A 3 -4.33 11.96 -30.64
N LEU A 4 -3.53 12.97 -30.98
CA LEU A 4 -2.23 13.19 -30.32
C LEU A 4 -2.43 13.55 -28.85
N LEU A 5 -3.40 14.42 -28.55
CA LEU A 5 -3.76 14.78 -27.19
C LEU A 5 -4.24 13.55 -26.39
N LEU A 6 -5.08 12.69 -26.99
CA LEU A 6 -5.53 11.46 -26.36
C LEU A 6 -4.37 10.53 -25.99
N HIS A 7 -3.46 10.26 -26.93
CA HIS A 7 -2.30 9.41 -26.65
C HIS A 7 -1.37 10.04 -25.60
N PHE A 8 -1.18 11.36 -25.64
CA PHE A 8 -0.41 12.06 -24.62
C PHE A 8 -1.02 11.87 -23.22
N VAL A 9 -2.34 12.04 -23.07
CA VAL A 9 -3.04 11.81 -21.81
C VAL A 9 -2.89 10.35 -21.35
N ILE A 10 -3.04 9.37 -22.26
CA ILE A 10 -2.86 7.95 -21.94
C ILE A 10 -1.44 7.67 -21.46
N VAL A 11 -0.42 8.21 -22.12
CA VAL A 11 0.99 8.05 -21.71
C VAL A 11 1.21 8.61 -20.31
N LEU A 12 0.70 9.82 -20.03
CA LEU A 12 0.82 10.43 -18.71
C LEU A 12 0.13 9.59 -17.62
N LEU A 13 -1.12 9.18 -17.85
CA LEU A 13 -1.87 8.38 -16.88
C LEU A 13 -1.20 7.03 -16.60
N LEU A 14 -0.79 6.30 -17.65
CA LEU A 14 -0.10 5.03 -17.48
C LEU A 14 1.25 5.20 -16.78
N THR A 15 1.98 6.28 -17.07
CA THR A 15 3.25 6.59 -16.38
C THR A 15 3.00 6.90 -14.90
N MET A 16 2.01 7.71 -14.56
CA MET A 16 1.68 8.03 -13.16
C MET A 16 1.17 6.81 -12.38
N LEU A 17 0.41 5.92 -13.03
CA LEU A 17 -0.17 4.74 -12.36
C LEU A 17 0.83 3.60 -12.20
N THR A 18 1.77 3.43 -13.14
CA THR A 18 2.60 2.21 -13.23
C THR A 18 4.10 2.45 -13.37
N GLN A 19 4.52 3.72 -13.44
CA GLN A 19 5.86 4.19 -13.81
C GLN A 19 6.31 3.86 -15.24
N ILE A 20 6.04 2.65 -15.74
CA ILE A 20 6.56 2.13 -17.02
C ILE A 20 5.53 2.11 -18.16
N GLY A 21 4.24 2.19 -17.84
CA GLY A 21 3.16 1.94 -18.79
C GLY A 21 3.07 2.96 -19.92
N GLY A 22 3.48 4.22 -19.70
CA GLY A 22 3.52 5.21 -20.78
C GLY A 22 4.55 4.87 -21.85
N LEU A 23 5.73 4.35 -21.47
CA LEU A 23 6.73 3.88 -22.42
C LEU A 23 6.21 2.66 -23.20
N ALA A 24 5.61 1.69 -22.52
CA ALA A 24 4.99 0.54 -23.17
C ALA A 24 3.91 0.97 -24.18
N TRP A 25 3.11 2.00 -23.85
CA TRP A 25 2.10 2.54 -24.75
C TRP A 25 2.71 3.18 -26.00
N LEU A 26 3.76 3.97 -25.85
CA LEU A 26 4.49 4.57 -26.98
C LEU A 26 5.04 3.50 -27.94
N VAL A 27 5.59 2.41 -27.40
CA VAL A 27 6.02 1.25 -28.21
C VAL A 27 4.84 0.64 -28.95
N GLY A 28 3.70 0.46 -28.27
CA GLY A 28 2.46 -0.05 -28.88
C GLY A 28 2.01 0.77 -30.10
N LEU A 29 2.17 2.10 -30.08
CA LEU A 29 1.80 2.97 -31.21
C LEU A 29 2.61 2.72 -32.49
N LEU A 30 3.75 2.03 -32.41
CA LEU A 30 4.59 1.72 -33.56
C LEU A 30 4.09 0.52 -34.38
N PHE A 31 3.12 -0.24 -33.88
CA PHE A 31 2.66 -1.49 -34.48
C PHE A 31 1.21 -1.41 -34.99
N GLN A 32 0.91 -2.15 -36.07
CA GLN A 32 -0.46 -2.25 -36.60
C GLN A 32 -1.45 -2.84 -35.58
N ARG A 33 -0.99 -3.79 -34.75
CA ARG A 33 -1.75 -4.37 -33.63
C ARG A 33 -1.32 -3.72 -32.31
N GLY A 34 -1.47 -2.40 -32.21
CA GLY A 34 -0.86 -1.61 -31.15
C GLY A 34 -1.24 -2.02 -29.72
N LEU A 35 -2.49 -2.43 -29.48
CA LEU A 35 -2.91 -2.91 -28.15
C LEU A 35 -2.20 -4.21 -27.75
N LEU A 36 -2.06 -5.16 -28.69
CA LEU A 36 -1.34 -6.41 -28.43
C LEU A 36 0.14 -6.11 -28.17
N ALA A 37 0.74 -5.23 -28.97
CA ALA A 37 2.13 -4.80 -28.77
C ALA A 37 2.31 -4.10 -27.41
N PHE A 38 1.38 -3.25 -27.00
CA PHE A 38 1.36 -2.62 -25.68
C PHE A 38 1.33 -3.67 -24.57
N VAL A 39 0.38 -4.61 -24.59
CA VAL A 39 0.25 -5.65 -23.55
C VAL A 39 1.52 -6.50 -23.46
N LEU A 40 2.05 -6.95 -24.59
CA LEU A 40 3.28 -7.76 -24.61
C LEU A 40 4.48 -6.96 -24.09
N THR A 41 4.60 -5.69 -24.50
CA THR A 41 5.70 -4.80 -24.04
C THR A 41 5.58 -4.52 -22.56
N TYR A 42 4.38 -4.18 -22.08
CA TYR A 42 4.12 -3.91 -20.66
C TYR A 42 4.45 -5.13 -19.79
N THR A 43 3.96 -6.31 -20.17
CA THR A 43 4.28 -7.55 -19.46
C THR A 43 5.78 -7.84 -19.46
N ALA A 44 6.46 -7.68 -20.61
CA ALA A 44 7.90 -7.87 -20.69
C ALA A 44 8.67 -6.88 -19.81
N MET A 45 8.26 -5.61 -19.77
CA MET A 45 8.87 -4.59 -18.91
C MET A 45 8.60 -4.85 -17.42
N THR A 46 7.39 -5.25 -17.03
CA THR A 46 7.06 -5.64 -15.65
C THR A 46 7.90 -6.83 -15.18
N VAL A 47 8.06 -7.86 -16.03
CA VAL A 47 8.94 -9.01 -15.71
C VAL A 47 10.40 -8.59 -15.65
N ALA A 48 10.86 -7.74 -16.57
CA ALA A 48 12.23 -7.23 -16.57
C ALA A 48 12.52 -6.30 -15.37
N ALA A 49 11.51 -5.63 -14.82
CA ALA A 49 11.69 -4.76 -13.67
C ALA A 49 12.19 -5.51 -12.43
N ILE A 50 11.78 -6.77 -12.22
CA ILE A 50 12.16 -7.57 -11.05
C ILE A 50 13.70 -7.71 -10.93
N PRO A 51 14.45 -8.20 -11.94
CA PRO A 51 15.91 -8.29 -11.84
C PRO A 51 16.64 -6.94 -12.01
N ILE A 52 15.99 -5.89 -12.52
CA ILE A 52 16.61 -4.57 -12.72
C ILE A 52 16.48 -3.68 -11.47
N ALA A 53 15.35 -3.76 -10.77
CA ALA A 53 15.03 -2.97 -9.58
C ALA A 53 16.15 -2.93 -8.51
N PRO A 54 16.93 -4.01 -8.25
CA PRO A 54 18.05 -3.95 -7.30
C PRO A 54 19.12 -2.90 -7.63
N SER A 55 19.34 -2.60 -8.92
CA SER A 55 20.26 -1.53 -9.33
C SER A 55 19.77 -0.12 -8.97
N PHE A 56 18.49 0.01 -8.63
CA PHE A 56 17.84 1.22 -8.13
C PHE A 56 17.58 1.16 -6.62
N GLY A 57 18.17 0.19 -5.90
CA GLY A 57 17.95 0.03 -4.47
C GLY A 57 16.57 -0.53 -4.10
N ARG A 58 15.93 -1.24 -5.03
CA ARG A 58 14.59 -1.82 -4.86
C ARG A 58 14.60 -3.34 -4.97
N VAL A 59 13.73 -3.99 -4.21
CA VAL A 59 13.40 -5.41 -4.34
C VAL A 59 11.89 -5.56 -4.47
N ALA A 60 11.45 -6.51 -5.30
CA ALA A 60 10.05 -6.83 -5.46
C ALA A 60 9.59 -7.75 -4.32
N LEU A 61 8.54 -7.36 -3.61
CA LEU A 61 7.80 -8.26 -2.74
C LEU A 61 7.04 -9.29 -3.61
N SER A 62 7.00 -10.54 -3.15
CA SER A 62 6.43 -11.63 -3.96
C SER A 62 4.90 -11.50 -4.10
N CYS A 63 4.43 -11.51 -5.35
CA CYS A 63 3.02 -11.45 -5.69
C CYS A 63 2.29 -12.80 -5.57
N ALA A 64 3.04 -13.89 -5.49
CA ALA A 64 2.52 -15.26 -5.45
C ALA A 64 2.93 -15.98 -4.16
N ALA A 65 3.28 -15.24 -3.11
CA ALA A 65 3.59 -15.81 -1.81
C ALA A 65 2.34 -16.43 -1.18
N ASP A 66 2.51 -17.60 -0.58
CA ASP A 66 1.52 -18.31 0.24
C ASP A 66 1.92 -18.33 1.74
N GLY A 67 2.90 -17.51 2.11
CA GLY A 67 3.43 -17.37 3.46
C GLY A 67 2.73 -16.31 4.32
N PRO A 68 3.31 -15.97 5.49
CA PRO A 68 2.72 -15.01 6.41
C PRO A 68 2.77 -13.56 5.92
N LEU A 69 3.62 -13.24 4.94
CA LEU A 69 3.68 -11.94 4.26
C LEU A 69 3.13 -12.09 2.84
N GLN A 70 2.10 -11.31 2.50
CA GLN A 70 1.48 -11.37 1.17
C GLN A 70 1.12 -9.98 0.66
N ILE A 71 1.12 -9.81 -0.66
CA ILE A 71 0.50 -8.64 -1.30
C ILE A 71 -1.02 -8.85 -1.31
N GLN A 72 -1.79 -7.86 -0.85
CA GLN A 72 -3.24 -7.96 -0.72
C GLN A 72 -3.94 -8.24 -2.06
N SER A 73 -3.45 -7.65 -3.15
CA SER A 73 -4.05 -7.80 -4.48
C SER A 73 -3.01 -7.78 -5.59
N TRP A 74 -3.25 -8.61 -6.61
CA TRP A 74 -2.51 -8.59 -7.87
C TRP A 74 -2.56 -7.22 -8.57
N MET A 75 -3.49 -6.33 -8.18
CA MET A 75 -3.50 -4.95 -8.64
C MET A 75 -2.17 -4.24 -8.35
N TYR A 76 -1.63 -4.34 -7.13
CA TYR A 76 -0.37 -3.68 -6.79
C TYR A 76 0.79 -4.21 -7.63
N CYS A 77 0.83 -5.52 -7.85
CA CYS A 77 1.80 -6.16 -8.72
C CYS A 77 1.66 -5.73 -10.19
N GLY A 78 0.43 -5.75 -10.70
CA GLY A 78 0.11 -5.33 -12.07
C GLY A 78 0.42 -3.87 -12.32
N LEU A 79 0.38 -3.02 -11.30
CA LEU A 79 0.75 -1.60 -11.34
C LEU A 79 2.22 -1.35 -10.95
N ASN A 80 3.02 -2.39 -10.71
CA ASN A 80 4.41 -2.29 -10.26
C ASN A 80 4.59 -1.49 -8.95
N ARG A 81 3.67 -1.65 -7.99
CA ARG A 81 3.61 -0.93 -6.70
C ARG A 81 4.03 -1.78 -5.50
N ASN A 82 4.68 -2.91 -5.75
CA ASN A 82 5.10 -3.90 -4.75
C ASN A 82 6.61 -3.87 -4.49
N TYR A 83 7.28 -2.74 -4.72
CA TYR A 83 8.73 -2.62 -4.55
C TYR A 83 9.05 -1.85 -3.27
N VAL A 84 10.08 -2.30 -2.55
CA VAL A 84 10.60 -1.68 -1.32
C VAL A 84 12.13 -1.71 -1.32
N THR A 85 12.77 -1.02 -0.39
CA THR A 85 14.20 -1.23 -0.13
C THR A 85 14.44 -2.64 0.46
N PRO A 86 15.63 -3.25 0.26
CA PRO A 86 15.97 -4.53 0.89
C PRO A 86 15.78 -4.52 2.40
N GLU A 87 16.13 -3.41 3.05
CA GLU A 87 15.99 -3.25 4.50
C GLU A 87 14.52 -3.29 4.96
N LEU A 88 13.62 -2.63 4.23
CA LEU A 88 12.19 -2.68 4.54
C LEU A 88 11.60 -4.07 4.25
N ALA A 89 12.01 -4.73 3.17
CA ALA A 89 11.62 -6.13 2.92
C ALA A 89 11.99 -7.05 4.08
N ASP A 90 13.21 -6.91 4.63
CA ASP A 90 13.64 -7.69 5.80
C ASP A 90 12.79 -7.40 7.05
N VAL A 91 12.45 -6.12 7.30
CA VAL A 91 11.55 -5.75 8.41
C VAL A 91 10.17 -6.38 8.23
N LEU A 92 9.62 -6.34 7.02
CA LEU A 92 8.30 -6.87 6.71
C LEU A 92 8.24 -8.39 6.91
N GLU A 93 9.22 -9.12 6.39
CA GLU A 93 9.28 -10.58 6.52
C GLU A 93 9.41 -11.00 7.99
N GLN A 94 10.29 -10.32 8.74
CA GLN A 94 10.46 -10.59 10.18
C GLN A 94 9.19 -10.25 10.97
N THR A 95 8.54 -9.14 10.65
CA THR A 95 7.28 -8.73 11.29
C THR A 95 6.20 -9.77 11.03
N ALA A 96 5.99 -10.16 9.77
CA ALA A 96 4.99 -11.14 9.39
C ALA A 96 5.24 -12.51 10.01
N SER A 97 6.48 -13.01 9.97
CA SER A 97 6.85 -14.29 10.59
C SER A 97 6.64 -14.26 12.11
N THR A 98 6.99 -13.16 12.78
CA THR A 98 6.77 -13.02 14.22
C THR A 98 5.29 -12.97 14.58
N MET A 99 4.48 -12.29 13.77
CA MET A 99 3.03 -12.24 13.94
C MET A 99 2.39 -13.62 13.78
N ASP A 100 2.78 -14.39 12.77
CA ASP A 100 2.31 -15.77 12.58
C ASP A 100 2.77 -16.70 13.71
N GLN A 101 4.01 -16.58 14.18
CA GLN A 101 4.49 -17.36 15.33
C GLN A 101 3.71 -17.05 16.62
N ARG A 102 3.37 -15.77 16.85
CA ARG A 102 2.63 -15.34 18.04
C ARG A 102 1.14 -15.66 17.96
N TYR A 103 0.58 -15.56 16.76
CA TYR A 103 -0.83 -15.80 16.45
C TYR A 103 -0.91 -16.69 15.20
N PRO A 104 -0.84 -18.03 15.35
CA PRO A 104 -0.79 -18.96 14.22
C PRO A 104 -1.88 -18.72 13.18
N GLY A 105 -1.48 -18.73 11.91
CA GLY A 105 -2.34 -18.47 10.76
C GLY A 105 -2.48 -16.99 10.40
N THR A 106 -1.67 -16.10 10.98
CA THR A 106 -1.76 -14.66 10.69
C THR A 106 -1.11 -14.33 9.35
N THR A 107 -1.89 -13.71 8.47
CA THR A 107 -1.42 -13.17 7.19
C THR A 107 -1.30 -11.65 7.30
N THR A 108 -0.09 -11.14 7.18
CA THR A 108 0.20 -9.70 7.07
C THR A 108 0.11 -9.29 5.62
N LEU A 109 -0.84 -8.40 5.32
CA LEU A 109 -1.11 -7.95 3.96
C LEU A 109 -0.47 -6.60 3.68
N ILE A 110 0.29 -6.56 2.59
CA ILE A 110 0.86 -5.35 2.01
C ILE A 110 -0.14 -4.74 1.03
N LEU A 111 -0.38 -3.45 1.19
CA LEU A 111 -1.15 -2.63 0.28
C LEU A 111 -0.21 -1.94 -0.71
N ASP A 112 -0.10 -0.62 -0.65
CA ASP A 112 0.76 0.17 -1.53
C ASP A 112 2.18 0.30 -0.95
N ALA A 113 3.20 -0.01 -1.75
CA ALA A 113 4.61 0.19 -1.43
C ALA A 113 5.19 1.26 -2.35
N ASN A 114 6.14 0.95 -3.22
CA ASN A 114 6.75 1.89 -4.16
C ASN A 114 6.89 1.29 -5.57
N PHE A 115 7.29 2.14 -6.52
CA PHE A 115 7.65 1.76 -7.89
C PHE A 115 9.08 1.17 -7.99
N PRO A 116 9.42 0.46 -9.09
CA PRO A 116 10.70 -0.23 -9.21
C PRO A 116 11.93 0.66 -9.43
N PHE A 117 11.78 1.88 -9.96
CA PHE A 117 12.90 2.68 -10.45
C PHE A 117 12.89 4.12 -9.93
N PHE A 118 14.07 4.66 -9.63
CA PHE A 118 14.34 6.06 -9.26
C PHE A 118 13.59 6.56 -8.00
N ASP A 119 14.30 7.32 -7.17
CA ASP A 119 13.66 8.03 -6.07
C ASP A 119 12.88 9.26 -6.56
N ASN A 120 11.96 9.76 -5.73
CA ASN A 120 11.16 10.97 -5.97
C ASN A 120 10.18 10.88 -7.14
N PHE A 121 9.92 9.68 -7.67
CA PHE A 121 8.83 9.49 -8.63
C PHE A 121 7.49 9.54 -7.90
N PRO A 122 6.55 10.42 -8.28
CA PRO A 122 5.32 10.63 -7.52
C PRO A 122 4.40 9.40 -7.64
N LEU A 123 4.07 8.80 -6.49
CA LEU A 123 3.10 7.72 -6.40
C LEU A 123 1.76 8.28 -5.94
N LEU A 124 0.79 8.44 -6.85
CA LEU A 124 -0.53 8.94 -6.49
C LEU A 124 -1.43 7.82 -5.93
N PRO A 125 -2.20 8.02 -4.85
CA PRO A 125 -2.26 9.22 -4.02
C PRO A 125 -1.19 9.28 -2.91
N HIS A 126 -0.45 8.20 -2.65
CA HIS A 126 0.55 8.08 -1.58
C HIS A 126 1.87 8.79 -1.91
N LEU A 127 1.85 10.11 -2.01
CA LEU A 127 2.98 10.92 -2.49
C LEU A 127 4.29 10.71 -1.73
N SER A 128 4.23 10.31 -0.45
CA SER A 128 5.42 10.00 0.34
C SER A 128 6.09 8.70 -0.08
N HIS A 129 5.42 7.80 -0.78
CA HIS A 129 5.96 6.52 -1.21
C HIS A 129 6.80 6.70 -2.48
N ASP A 130 7.93 7.38 -2.35
CA ASP A 130 8.77 7.82 -3.46
C ASP A 130 10.20 7.26 -3.42
N ASP A 131 10.59 6.60 -2.32
CA ASP A 131 11.95 6.11 -2.03
C ASP A 131 12.01 4.63 -1.63
N GLY A 132 10.88 3.91 -1.63
CA GLY A 132 10.83 2.49 -1.25
C GLY A 132 11.01 2.22 0.24
N GLU A 133 11.10 3.26 1.08
CA GLU A 133 11.28 3.17 2.54
C GLU A 133 9.94 3.21 3.29
N LYS A 134 8.82 3.21 2.55
CA LYS A 134 7.46 3.31 3.06
C LYS A 134 6.57 2.23 2.48
N VAL A 135 5.64 1.77 3.28
CA VAL A 135 4.66 0.75 2.90
C VAL A 135 3.44 0.84 3.79
N ASP A 136 2.29 0.53 3.20
CA ASP A 136 1.03 0.43 3.91
C ASP A 136 0.69 -1.04 4.16
N LEU A 137 0.31 -1.35 5.40
CA LEU A 137 -0.19 -2.66 5.82
C LEU A 137 -1.69 -2.58 6.02
N ALA A 138 -2.43 -3.61 5.62
CA ALA A 138 -3.82 -3.72 6.02
C ALA A 138 -3.92 -3.98 7.53
N PHE A 139 -4.99 -3.49 8.16
CA PHE A 139 -5.34 -3.94 9.51
C PHE A 139 -5.73 -5.42 9.51
N TYR A 140 -5.56 -6.07 10.66
CA TYR A 140 -6.13 -7.40 10.90
C TYR A 140 -7.61 -7.27 11.29
N TYR A 141 -8.46 -8.10 10.71
CA TYR A 141 -9.89 -8.08 10.92
C TYR A 141 -10.39 -9.39 11.53
N GLU A 142 -11.49 -9.32 12.27
CA GLU A 142 -12.20 -10.45 12.84
C GLU A 142 -13.71 -10.29 12.64
N ASP A 143 -14.43 -11.40 12.74
CA ASP A 143 -15.88 -11.45 12.86
C ASP A 143 -16.30 -12.36 14.04
N GLU A 144 -17.58 -12.70 14.13
CA GLU A 144 -18.11 -13.59 15.18
C GLU A 144 -17.43 -14.97 15.24
N THR A 145 -16.78 -15.40 14.16
CA THR A 145 -16.04 -16.67 14.05
C THR A 145 -14.55 -16.54 14.41
N GLY A 146 -14.05 -15.30 14.55
CA GLY A 146 -12.68 -14.97 14.91
C GLY A 146 -11.90 -14.32 13.77
N TYR A 147 -10.58 -14.46 13.78
CA TYR A 147 -9.67 -13.81 12.84
C TYR A 147 -9.90 -14.22 11.38
N LEU A 148 -9.91 -13.22 10.50
CA LEU A 148 -10.11 -13.37 9.06
C LEU A 148 -8.76 -13.27 8.32
N ALA A 149 -8.13 -14.41 8.09
CA ALA A 149 -6.87 -14.48 7.36
C ALA A 149 -7.01 -13.97 5.92
N GLY A 150 -6.12 -13.05 5.51
CA GLY A 150 -6.11 -12.51 4.16
C GLY A 150 -7.28 -11.59 3.80
N ALA A 151 -8.10 -11.20 4.77
CA ALA A 151 -9.25 -10.33 4.53
C ALA A 151 -8.93 -8.84 4.71
N THR A 152 -9.57 -8.02 3.89
CA THR A 152 -9.66 -6.57 4.05
C THR A 152 -11.12 -6.14 3.96
N ARG A 153 -11.48 -5.01 4.58
CA ARG A 153 -12.86 -4.49 4.52
C ARG A 153 -13.25 -3.91 3.16
N SER A 154 -12.28 -3.54 2.33
CA SER A 154 -12.53 -3.12 0.96
C SER A 154 -11.73 -3.96 -0.05
N PRO A 155 -12.13 -4.00 -1.34
CA PRO A 155 -11.46 -4.82 -2.36
C PRO A 155 -9.97 -4.50 -2.55
N ILE A 156 -9.55 -3.27 -2.24
CA ILE A 156 -8.17 -2.79 -2.39
C ILE A 156 -7.54 -2.41 -1.04
N GLY A 157 -8.15 -2.78 0.09
CA GLY A 157 -7.63 -2.44 1.42
C GLY A 157 -7.64 -0.95 1.80
N TYR A 158 -8.20 -0.06 0.98
CA TYR A 158 -8.37 1.38 1.28
C TYR A 158 -9.84 1.81 1.25
N PHE A 159 -10.15 2.96 1.85
CA PHE A 159 -11.46 3.63 1.84
C PHE A 159 -12.58 2.96 2.64
N ALA A 160 -12.28 1.88 3.37
CA ALA A 160 -13.14 1.33 4.42
C ALA A 160 -12.60 1.80 5.77
N PHE A 161 -13.07 2.95 6.22
CA PHE A 161 -12.49 3.64 7.37
C PHE A 161 -13.09 3.13 8.68
N GLU A 162 -12.23 2.85 9.65
CA GLU A 162 -12.60 2.69 11.04
C GLU A 162 -13.03 4.05 11.59
N GLN A 163 -14.33 4.23 11.78
CA GLN A 163 -14.88 5.51 12.17
C GLN A 163 -14.60 5.79 13.64
N GLY A 164 -14.15 7.01 13.92
CA GLY A 164 -13.88 7.47 15.28
C GLY A 164 -13.82 8.99 15.36
N PRO A 165 -13.64 9.54 16.57
CA PRO A 165 -13.50 10.98 16.76
C PRO A 165 -12.31 11.53 15.97
N SER A 166 -12.48 12.73 15.40
CA SER A 166 -11.43 13.47 14.72
C SER A 166 -11.44 14.93 15.15
N ASP A 167 -10.27 15.45 15.51
CA ASP A 167 -10.07 16.86 15.86
C ASP A 167 -9.71 17.74 14.66
N CYS A 168 -9.79 17.18 13.44
CA CYS A 168 -9.45 17.92 12.23
C CYS A 168 -10.58 18.86 11.80
N PRO A 169 -10.27 20.13 11.48
CA PRO A 169 -11.26 21.05 10.98
C PRO A 169 -11.77 20.60 9.62
N GLN A 170 -13.06 20.79 9.37
CA GLN A 170 -13.67 20.57 8.06
C GLN A 170 -13.28 21.74 7.13
N GLU A 171 -12.17 21.59 6.41
CA GLU A 171 -11.66 22.57 5.47
C GLU A 171 -11.70 22.06 4.02
N TRP A 172 -11.83 22.97 3.06
CA TRP A 172 -11.71 22.66 1.64
C TRP A 172 -10.52 23.40 1.02
N PRO A 173 -9.70 22.75 0.18
CA PRO A 173 -9.73 21.32 -0.18
C PRO A 173 -9.14 20.43 0.93
N SER A 174 -9.68 19.21 1.07
CA SER A 174 -9.21 18.19 2.02
C SER A 174 -8.92 16.86 1.32
N LEU A 175 -7.88 16.18 1.81
CA LEU A 175 -7.54 14.79 1.46
C LEU A 175 -8.15 13.77 2.44
N ARG A 176 -8.81 14.24 3.50
CA ARG A 176 -9.45 13.41 4.53
C ARG A 176 -10.88 13.07 4.11
N TRP A 177 -10.99 12.29 3.04
CA TRP A 177 -12.28 11.79 2.57
C TRP A 177 -12.89 10.83 3.59
N ASN A 178 -14.21 10.88 3.76
CA ASN A 178 -14.92 9.93 4.62
C ASN A 178 -15.72 8.88 3.83
N PHE A 179 -16.10 9.21 2.59
CA PHE A 179 -16.96 8.36 1.76
C PHE A 179 -18.17 7.78 2.52
N ASP A 180 -18.85 8.60 3.35
CA ASP A 180 -19.92 8.17 4.28
C ASP A 180 -21.00 7.33 3.59
N ALA A 181 -21.38 7.70 2.36
CA ALA A 181 -22.39 6.99 1.59
C ALA A 181 -21.94 5.58 1.12
N LEU A 182 -20.63 5.32 1.06
CA LEU A 182 -20.07 4.02 0.67
C LEU A 182 -19.75 3.14 1.88
N GLN A 183 -19.52 3.71 3.08
CA GLN A 183 -19.13 2.94 4.26
C GLN A 183 -20.09 1.76 4.58
N PRO A 184 -21.43 1.90 4.46
CA PRO A 184 -22.36 0.80 4.71
C PRO A 184 -22.32 -0.34 3.67
N LEU A 185 -21.60 -0.18 2.55
CA LEU A 185 -21.45 -1.22 1.53
C LEU A 185 -20.34 -2.21 1.87
N TRP A 186 -19.45 -1.86 2.79
CA TRP A 186 -18.34 -2.72 3.20
C TRP A 186 -18.81 -3.78 4.19
N PRO A 187 -18.16 -4.96 4.22
CA PRO A 187 -18.41 -5.95 5.25
C PRO A 187 -18.24 -5.36 6.65
N ASP A 188 -19.11 -5.81 7.56
CA ASP A 188 -19.10 -5.41 8.97
C ASP A 188 -18.08 -6.25 9.75
N TYR A 189 -16.80 -6.10 9.39
CA TYR A 189 -15.69 -6.70 10.12
C TYR A 189 -15.24 -5.77 11.23
N ALA A 190 -14.95 -6.33 12.39
CA ALA A 190 -14.31 -5.61 13.49
C ALA A 190 -12.79 -5.71 13.34
N LEU A 191 -12.06 -4.69 13.81
CA LEU A 191 -10.61 -4.83 13.99
C LEU A 191 -10.32 -5.94 15.00
N ASP A 192 -9.35 -6.80 14.71
CA ASP A 192 -8.78 -7.71 15.71
C ASP A 192 -7.88 -6.90 16.67
N PRO A 193 -8.31 -6.63 17.92
CA PRO A 193 -7.59 -5.72 18.80
C PRO A 193 -6.28 -6.32 19.30
N GLU A 194 -6.15 -7.66 19.34
CA GLU A 194 -4.94 -8.33 19.83
C GLU A 194 -3.83 -8.28 18.79
N ARG A 195 -4.13 -8.68 17.55
CA ARG A 195 -3.15 -8.68 16.44
C ARG A 195 -2.72 -7.28 16.05
N ASN A 196 -3.67 -6.34 15.94
CA ASN A 196 -3.33 -4.96 15.59
C ASN A 196 -2.49 -4.28 16.70
N ARG A 197 -2.80 -4.54 17.97
CA ARG A 197 -1.94 -4.07 19.08
C ARG A 197 -0.54 -4.67 18.98
N ALA A 198 -0.45 -5.97 18.76
CA ALA A 198 0.83 -6.67 18.72
C ALA A 198 1.72 -6.21 17.56
N VAL A 199 1.18 -6.04 16.35
CA VAL A 199 1.97 -5.60 15.20
C VAL A 199 2.47 -4.17 15.39
N LEU A 200 1.62 -3.27 15.91
CA LEU A 200 2.01 -1.88 16.17
C LEU A 200 3.11 -1.80 17.23
N GLN A 201 3.03 -2.61 18.28
CA GLN A 201 4.08 -2.70 19.30
C GLN A 201 5.38 -3.30 18.74
N LEU A 202 5.28 -4.33 17.89
CA LEU A 202 6.43 -4.96 17.25
C LEU A 202 7.18 -3.96 16.36
N LEU A 203 6.45 -3.31 15.46
CA LEU A 203 6.98 -2.27 14.56
C LEU A 203 7.53 -1.06 15.34
N ALA A 204 6.87 -0.66 16.42
CA ALA A 204 7.34 0.43 17.28
C ALA A 204 8.69 0.11 17.94
N ASN A 205 8.93 -1.15 18.29
CA ASN A 205 10.18 -1.62 18.90
C ASN A 205 11.29 -1.92 17.88
N GLU A 206 10.95 -2.11 16.60
CA GLU A 206 11.93 -2.28 15.52
C GLU A 206 12.77 -1.01 15.34
N GLN A 207 14.10 -1.13 15.50
CA GLN A 207 15.02 0.02 15.49
C GLN A 207 15.09 0.71 14.12
N ARG A 208 14.90 -0.04 13.03
CA ARG A 208 14.92 0.50 11.66
C ARG A 208 13.69 1.34 11.33
N ILE A 209 12.57 1.11 12.03
CA ILE A 209 11.34 1.90 11.85
C ILE A 209 11.47 3.26 12.54
N GLY A 210 11.17 4.32 11.79
CA GLY A 210 11.19 5.71 12.24
C GLY A 210 9.80 6.23 12.58
N ARG A 211 8.79 5.92 11.75
CA ARG A 211 7.43 6.43 11.89
C ARG A 211 6.39 5.36 11.57
N ILE A 212 5.28 5.43 12.28
CA ILE A 212 4.08 4.62 12.08
C ILE A 212 2.90 5.58 12.15
N PHE A 213 2.05 5.63 11.11
CA PHE A 213 0.83 6.44 11.12
C PHE A 213 -0.42 5.59 11.22
N VAL A 214 -1.23 5.93 12.21
CA VAL A 214 -2.60 5.48 12.43
C VAL A 214 -3.37 6.62 13.10
N GLU A 215 -4.69 6.66 12.93
CA GLU A 215 -5.50 7.74 13.51
C GLU A 215 -5.52 7.72 15.06
N PRO A 216 -5.65 8.88 15.73
CA PRO A 216 -5.56 8.98 17.20
C PRO A 216 -6.55 8.10 17.95
N HIS A 217 -7.77 7.95 17.42
CA HIS A 217 -8.79 7.13 18.06
C HIS A 217 -8.42 5.63 18.06
N LEU A 218 -7.68 5.16 17.04
CA LEU A 218 -7.15 3.80 16.99
C LEU A 218 -6.00 3.60 17.96
N VAL A 219 -5.13 4.62 18.12
CA VAL A 219 -4.08 4.58 19.16
C VAL A 219 -4.69 4.40 20.55
N GLN A 220 -5.80 5.11 20.81
CA GLN A 220 -6.52 5.03 22.08
C GLN A 220 -7.25 3.68 22.25
N SER A 221 -8.02 3.24 21.26
CA SER A 221 -8.81 2.01 21.36
C SER A 221 -7.92 0.76 21.44
N LEU A 222 -6.80 0.75 20.71
CA LEU A 222 -5.84 -0.35 20.74
C LEU A 222 -4.86 -0.25 21.92
N ASN A 223 -4.80 0.88 22.63
CA ASN A 223 -3.86 1.13 23.73
C ASN A 223 -2.39 0.93 23.33
N VAL A 224 -1.96 1.63 22.26
CA VAL A 224 -0.64 1.47 21.61
C VAL A 224 0.16 2.77 21.55
N ALA A 225 -0.02 3.66 22.51
CA ALA A 225 0.72 4.94 22.53
C ALA A 225 2.25 4.69 22.53
N HIS A 226 2.95 5.24 21.54
CA HIS A 226 4.41 5.10 21.42
C HIS A 226 5.02 6.30 20.69
N PRO A 227 6.29 6.69 20.97
CA PRO A 227 6.95 7.79 20.27
C PRO A 227 7.12 7.67 18.75
N LYS A 228 6.91 6.49 18.17
CA LYS A 228 6.92 6.27 16.72
C LYS A 228 5.52 6.22 16.11
N ILE A 229 4.51 5.94 16.92
CA ILE A 229 3.11 5.87 16.49
C ILE A 229 2.53 7.26 16.62
N ARG A 230 2.27 7.89 15.48
CA ARG A 230 1.96 9.32 15.39
C ARG A 230 0.76 9.55 14.50
N PHE A 231 0.12 10.69 14.74
CA PHE A 231 -0.86 11.22 13.81
C PHE A 231 -0.13 11.93 12.66
N GLN A 232 -0.53 11.62 11.42
CA GLN A 232 0.01 12.19 10.18
C GLN A 232 -0.36 13.67 9.97
N GLY A 233 -1.35 14.18 10.72
CA GLY A 233 -1.82 15.55 10.62
C GLY A 233 -3.06 15.73 9.72
N CYS A 234 -3.77 16.84 9.91
CA CYS A 234 -5.08 17.08 9.28
C CYS A 234 -5.03 17.42 7.78
N ARG A 235 -3.84 17.56 7.20
CA ARG A 235 -3.66 17.88 5.77
C ARG A 235 -3.30 16.66 4.92
N ALA A 236 -3.19 15.48 5.52
CA ALA A 236 -2.96 14.20 4.84
C ALA A 236 -4.21 13.32 4.87
N ALA A 237 -4.27 12.31 4.00
CA ALA A 237 -5.32 11.30 4.01
C ALA A 237 -5.41 10.61 5.38
N ARG A 238 -6.59 10.06 5.70
CA ARG A 238 -6.80 9.32 6.95
C ARG A 238 -6.01 8.01 6.93
N HIS A 239 -5.59 7.55 8.10
CA HIS A 239 -4.89 6.27 8.32
C HIS A 239 -5.68 5.43 9.33
N ASP A 240 -6.98 5.33 9.07
CA ASP A 240 -7.92 4.47 9.79
C ASP A 240 -8.54 3.41 8.89
N ASP A 241 -7.97 3.17 7.71
CA ASP A 241 -8.21 2.01 6.85
C ASP A 241 -6.95 1.12 6.67
N HIS A 242 -5.78 1.63 7.06
CA HIS A 242 -4.49 0.92 7.00
C HIS A 242 -3.48 1.44 8.04
N ILE A 243 -2.36 0.74 8.19
CA ILE A 243 -1.18 1.15 8.97
C ILE A 243 -0.09 1.58 7.99
N HIS A 244 0.35 2.84 8.04
CA HIS A 244 1.51 3.28 7.28
C HIS A 244 2.78 3.17 8.12
N ILE A 245 3.87 2.68 7.53
CA ILE A 245 5.18 2.64 8.19
C ILE A 245 6.27 3.25 7.31
N GLN A 246 7.29 3.80 7.97
CA GLN A 246 8.48 4.37 7.34
C GLN A 246 9.75 3.93 8.10
N LEU A 247 10.83 3.63 7.35
CA LEU A 247 12.18 3.51 7.91
C LEU A 247 12.68 4.85 8.52
N ARG A 248 13.90 4.86 9.05
CA ARG A 248 14.51 6.03 9.71
C ARG A 248 15.27 6.95 8.79
#